data_AF-A0A524M8R0-F1
#
_entry.id   AF-A0A524M8R0-F1
#
_cell.length_a   1.000
_cell.length_b   1.000
_cell.length_c   1.000
_cell.angle_alpha   90.00
_cell.angle_beta   90.00
_cell.angle_gamma   90.00
#
_symmetry.space_group_name_H-M   'P 1'
#
loop_
_entity.id
_entity.type
_entity.pdbx_description
1 polymer ?
#
loop_
_entity_poly.entity_id
_entity_poly.type
_entity_poly.pdbx_seq_one_letter_code
_entity_poly.pdbx_strand_id
1 'polypeptide(L)'
;MYEKNRDILVLILMPMLTGLINSSIYSYVTLSLVPSAAEYLFYLPVIAAIPIGLVIAETGPALIGGFLSALFFFVFFIIFLTTPAFFAPELGIANFLVSGIALSVGYFLFIIVAGLLGAVIGTILREFA
;
A
#
# COMPACT_ATOMS: atom_id res chain seq x y z
N MET A 1 -27.59 1.11 -12.49
CA MET A 1 -26.37 0.70 -13.24
C MET A 1 -25.17 1.61 -12.96
N TYR A 2 -25.33 2.93 -12.94
CA TYR A 2 -24.22 3.87 -12.69
C TYR A 2 -23.58 3.72 -11.30
N GLU A 3 -24.38 3.50 -10.25
CA GLU A 3 -23.91 3.32 -8.88
C GLU A 3 -23.02 2.08 -8.72
N LYS A 4 -23.43 0.94 -9.28
CA LYS A 4 -22.63 -0.29 -9.24
C LYS A 4 -21.26 -0.13 -9.90
N ASN A 5 -21.18 0.62 -11.00
CA ASN A 5 -19.89 0.90 -11.67
C ASN A 5 -19.03 1.86 -10.84
N ARG A 6 -19.64 2.85 -10.20
CA ARG A 6 -18.96 3.77 -9.28
C ARG A 6 -18.36 3.00 -8.11
N ASP A 7 -19.12 2.09 -7.51
CA ASP A 7 -18.67 1.36 -6.32
C ASP A 7 -17.50 0.42 -6.64
N ILE A 8 -17.51 -0.21 -7.83
CA ILE A 8 -16.38 -1.00 -8.34
C ILE A 8 -15.16 -0.11 -8.58
N LEU A 9 -15.34 1.08 -9.19
CA LEU A 9 -14.26 2.01 -9.42
C LEU A 9 -13.62 2.45 -8.10
N VAL A 10 -14.43 2.80 -7.10
CA VAL A 10 -13.94 3.20 -5.77
C VAL A 10 -13.19 2.05 -5.09
N LEU A 11 -13.71 0.82 -5.17
CA LEU A 11 -13.08 -0.39 -4.63
C LEU A 11 -11.70 -0.68 -5.23
N ILE A 12 -11.42 -0.21 -6.45
CA ILE A 12 -10.12 -0.41 -7.11
C ILE A 12 -9.22 0.82 -6.91
N LEU A 13 -9.73 2.01 -7.23
CA LEU A 13 -8.94 3.24 -7.25
C LEU A 13 -8.48 3.67 -5.86
N MET A 14 -9.30 3.52 -4.83
CA MET A 14 -8.94 3.95 -3.47
C MET A 14 -7.83 3.09 -2.87
N PRO A 15 -7.90 1.75 -2.94
CA PRO A 15 -6.76 0.89 -2.59
C PRO A 15 -5.52 1.15 -3.44
N MET A 16 -5.69 1.43 -4.73
CA MET A 16 -4.55 1.72 -5.61
C MET A 16 -3.83 3.01 -5.20
N LEU A 17 -4.55 4.09 -4.92
CA LEU A 17 -3.98 5.34 -4.43
C LEU A 17 -3.29 5.14 -3.07
N THR A 18 -3.91 4.37 -2.18
CA THR A 18 -3.33 4.01 -0.88
C THR A 18 -2.02 3.24 -1.07
N GLY A 19 -2.01 2.24 -1.95
CA GLY A 19 -0.81 1.47 -2.30
C GLY A 19 0.30 2.35 -2.88
N LEU A 20 -0.05 3.32 -3.72
CA LEU A 20 0.90 4.28 -4.29
C LEU A 20 1.54 5.17 -3.21
N ILE A 21 0.73 5.70 -2.29
CA ILE A 21 1.20 6.49 -1.14
C ILE A 21 2.14 5.64 -0.28
N ASN A 22 1.73 4.42 0.06
CA ASN A 22 2.54 3.49 0.84
C ASN A 22 3.87 3.17 0.15
N SER A 23 3.85 2.95 -1.16
CA SER A 23 5.08 2.70 -1.92
C SER A 23 6.02 3.91 -1.84
N SER A 24 5.48 5.13 -1.91
CA SER A 24 6.27 6.37 -1.80
C SER A 24 6.87 6.55 -0.39
N ILE A 25 6.12 6.23 0.66
CA ILE A 25 6.63 6.24 2.06
C ILE A 25 7.81 5.27 2.20
N TYR A 26 7.65 4.04 1.72
CA TYR A 26 8.68 3.00 1.85
C TYR A 26 9.88 3.25 0.95
N SER A 27 9.66 3.78 -0.26
CA SER A 27 10.73 4.23 -1.16
C SER A 27 11.54 5.35 -0.51
N TYR A 28 10.86 6.33 0.09
CA TYR A 28 11.54 7.41 0.80
C TYR A 28 12.38 6.90 1.96
N VAL A 29 11.86 5.98 2.78
CA VAL A 29 12.61 5.37 3.89
C VAL A 29 13.75 4.49 3.40
N THR A 30 13.61 3.85 2.24
CA THR A 30 14.68 3.03 1.64
C THR A 30 15.83 3.90 1.10
N LEU A 31 15.52 5.07 0.53
CA LEU A 31 16.52 6.00 -0.04
C LEU A 31 17.13 6.95 0.99
N SER A 32 16.35 7.32 2.01
CA SER A 32 16.75 8.27 3.02
C SER A 32 17.28 7.52 4.24
N LEU A 33 18.40 7.95 4.82
CA LEU A 33 18.88 7.49 6.14
C LEU A 33 17.99 8.00 7.29
N VAL A 34 16.68 8.16 7.05
CA VAL A 34 15.71 8.47 8.11
C VAL A 34 15.77 7.29 9.09
N PRO A 35 15.79 7.55 10.41
CA PRO A 35 15.70 6.47 11.38
C PRO A 35 14.54 5.57 10.99
N SER A 36 14.84 4.30 10.71
CA SER A 36 13.90 3.25 10.34
C SER A 36 13.04 2.84 11.54
N ALA A 37 12.52 3.82 12.27
CA ALA A 37 11.62 3.58 13.38
C ALA A 37 10.39 2.86 12.81
N ALA A 38 10.26 1.59 13.20
CA ALA A 38 9.23 0.69 12.72
C ALA A 38 7.81 1.27 12.91
N GLU A 39 7.66 2.15 13.89
CA GLU A 39 6.44 2.91 14.16
C GLU A 39 5.96 3.71 12.94
N TYR A 40 6.83 4.52 12.30
CA TYR A 40 6.42 5.34 11.14
C TYR A 40 6.10 4.49 9.91
N LEU A 41 6.82 3.38 9.73
CA LEU A 41 6.59 2.41 8.66
C LEU A 41 5.26 1.67 8.83
N PHE A 42 4.69 1.65 10.04
CA PHE A 42 3.39 1.06 10.30
C PHE A 42 2.25 2.10 10.34
N TYR A 43 2.40 3.19 11.09
CA TYR A 43 1.32 4.15 11.31
C TYR A 43 0.96 4.98 10.08
N LEU A 44 1.95 5.40 9.27
CA LEU A 44 1.64 6.18 8.07
C LEU A 44 0.80 5.38 7.06
N PRO A 45 1.11 4.10 6.79
CA PRO A 45 0.23 3.26 5.99
C PRO A 45 -1.17 3.05 6.57
N VAL A 46 -1.33 2.97 7.90
CA VAL A 46 -2.66 2.90 8.53
C VAL A 46 -3.47 4.15 8.18
N ILE A 47 -2.88 5.33 8.36
CA ILE A 47 -3.54 6.61 8.08
C ILE A 47 -3.90 6.72 6.59
N ALA A 48 -2.97 6.32 5.71
CA ALA A 48 -3.20 6.32 4.26
C ALA A 48 -4.37 5.42 3.83
N ALA A 49 -4.68 4.37 4.60
CA ALA A 49 -5.76 3.43 4.32
C ALA A 49 -7.12 3.84 4.93
N ILE A 50 -7.19 4.83 5.83
CA ILE A 50 -8.45 5.32 6.40
C ILE A 50 -9.49 5.69 5.33
N PRO A 51 -9.12 6.40 4.24
CA PRO A 51 -10.07 6.74 3.18
C PRO A 51 -10.78 5.53 2.56
N ILE A 52 -10.16 4.34 2.51
CA ILE A 52 -10.79 3.11 2.01
C ILE A 52 -12.07 2.79 2.78
N GLY A 53 -12.00 2.85 4.12
CA GLY A 53 -13.14 2.58 5.00
C GLY A 53 -14.20 3.69 4.99
N LEU A 54 -13.80 4.94 4.74
CA LEU A 54 -14.71 6.08 4.68
C LEU A 54 -15.58 6.07 3.42
N VAL A 55 -15.04 5.67 2.28
CA VAL A 55 -15.68 5.84 0.96
C VAL A 55 -16.38 4.59 0.42
N ILE A 56 -15.97 3.39 0.83
CA ILE A 56 -16.57 2.14 0.36
C ILE A 56 -17.74 1.77 1.25
N ALA A 57 -18.97 1.95 0.74
CA ALA A 57 -20.22 1.87 1.51
C ALA A 57 -20.38 0.61 2.39
N GLU A 58 -19.92 -0.55 1.95
CA GLU A 58 -20.06 -1.80 2.69
C GLU A 58 -18.75 -2.23 3.36
N THR A 59 -18.83 -2.73 4.60
CA THR A 59 -17.67 -3.15 5.39
C THR A 59 -16.88 -4.30 4.75
N GLY A 60 -17.56 -5.30 4.16
CA GLY A 60 -16.89 -6.43 3.52
C GLY A 60 -15.98 -5.98 2.36
N PRO A 61 -16.52 -5.25 1.37
CA PRO A 61 -15.74 -4.61 0.32
C PRO A 61 -14.65 -3.66 0.84
N ALA A 62 -14.88 -2.92 1.93
CA ALA A 62 -13.84 -2.05 2.51
C ALA A 62 -12.62 -2.85 3.01
N LEU A 63 -12.84 -4.01 3.64
CA LEU A 63 -11.76 -4.92 4.06
C LEU A 63 -11.02 -5.52 2.86
N ILE A 64 -11.75 -5.89 1.80
CA ILE A 64 -11.15 -6.31 0.53
C ILE A 64 -10.29 -5.17 -0.03
N GLY A 65 -10.77 -3.93 0.03
CA GLY A 65 -10.02 -2.74 -0.35
C GLY A 65 -8.73 -2.58 0.47
N GLY A 66 -8.79 -2.78 1.79
CA GLY A 66 -7.62 -2.78 2.66
C GLY A 66 -6.56 -3.79 2.21
N PHE A 67 -6.98 -5.01 1.87
CA PHE A 67 -6.09 -6.04 1.32
C PHE A 67 -5.57 -5.69 -0.09
N LEU A 68 -6.42 -5.20 -0.99
CA LEU A 68 -6.04 -4.77 -2.33
C LEU A 68 -4.96 -3.67 -2.28
N SER A 69 -4.98 -2.81 -1.26
CA SER A 69 -3.98 -1.75 -1.09
C SER A 69 -2.57 -2.32 -0.91
N ALA A 70 -2.45 -3.47 -0.25
CA ALA A 70 -1.18 -4.18 -0.09
C ALA A 70 -0.70 -4.80 -1.40
N LEU A 71 -1.62 -5.35 -2.21
CA LEU A 71 -1.27 -5.87 -3.54
C LEU A 71 -0.77 -4.75 -4.45
N PHE A 72 -1.45 -3.60 -4.48
CA PHE A 72 -1.00 -2.44 -5.25
C PHE A 72 0.34 -1.91 -4.75
N PHE A 73 0.52 -1.82 -3.42
CA PHE A 73 1.81 -1.49 -2.83
C PHE A 73 2.91 -2.42 -3.33
N PHE A 74 2.69 -3.74 -3.31
CA PHE A 74 3.69 -4.72 -3.73
C PHE A 74 4.10 -4.51 -5.19
N VAL A 75 3.12 -4.29 -6.08
CA VAL A 75 3.38 -4.00 -7.50
C VAL A 75 4.20 -2.72 -7.66
N PHE A 76 3.78 -1.61 -7.04
CA PHE A 76 4.50 -0.33 -7.15
C PHE A 76 5.89 -0.38 -6.53
N PHE A 77 6.04 -1.06 -5.40
CA PHE A 77 7.31 -1.14 -4.69
C PHE A 77 8.31 -2.02 -5.43
N ILE A 78 7.88 -3.12 -6.06
CA ILE A 78 8.75 -3.89 -6.96
C ILE A 78 9.18 -3.05 -8.15
N ILE A 79 8.26 -2.31 -8.79
CA ILE A 79 8.63 -1.41 -9.90
C ILE A 79 9.70 -0.42 -9.43
N PHE A 80 9.50 0.20 -8.26
CA PHE A 80 10.49 1.09 -7.66
C PHE A 80 11.85 0.41 -7.43
N LEU A 81 11.88 -0.74 -6.77
CA LEU A 81 13.12 -1.46 -6.44
C LEU A 81 13.87 -1.98 -7.68
N THR A 82 13.14 -2.27 -8.75
CA THR A 82 13.73 -2.74 -10.02
C THR A 82 14.17 -1.59 -10.92
N THR A 83 13.67 -0.37 -10.69
CA THR A 83 14.00 0.81 -11.50
C THR A 83 15.52 1.06 -11.62
N PRO A 84 16.33 1.01 -10.54
CA PRO A 84 17.79 1.19 -10.64
C PRO A 84 18.48 0.16 -11.56
N ALA A 85 17.97 -1.07 -11.62
CA ALA A 85 18.54 -2.13 -12.45
C ALA A 85 18.42 -1.83 -13.96
N PHE A 86 17.44 -1.01 -14.37
CA PHE A 86 17.31 -0.55 -15.76
C PHE A 86 18.27 0.60 -16.09
N PHE A 87 18.64 1.42 -15.10
CA PHE A 87 19.51 2.58 -15.30
C PHE A 87 21.01 2.29 -15.08
N ALA A 88 21.35 1.27 -14.27
CA ALA A 88 22.71 0.85 -13.96
C ALA A 88 22.84 -0.69 -14.00
N PRO A 89 22.77 -1.30 -15.19
CA PRO A 89 22.72 -2.77 -15.35
C PRO A 89 24.00 -3.49 -14.90
N GLU A 90 25.10 -2.75 -14.80
CA GLU A 90 26.42 -3.23 -14.33
C GLU A 90 26.45 -3.67 -12.86
N LEU A 91 25.41 -3.36 -12.07
CA LEU A 91 25.26 -3.83 -10.69
C LEU A 91 24.61 -5.22 -10.57
N GLY A 92 24.22 -5.85 -11.68
CA GLY A 92 23.66 -7.21 -11.71
C GLY A 92 22.16 -7.25 -11.42
N ILE A 93 21.36 -7.24 -12.49
CA ILE A 93 19.88 -7.22 -12.46
C ILE A 93 19.29 -8.35 -11.61
N ALA A 94 19.86 -9.55 -11.67
CA ALA A 94 19.37 -10.71 -10.93
C ALA A 94 19.49 -10.55 -9.40
N ASN A 95 20.61 -10.03 -8.91
CA ASN A 95 20.83 -9.81 -7.47
C ASN A 95 19.92 -8.69 -6.94
N PHE A 96 19.67 -7.67 -7.76
CA PHE A 96 18.73 -6.58 -7.44
C PHE A 96 17.29 -7.06 -7.36
N LEU A 97 16.84 -7.88 -8.31
CA LEU A 97 15.49 -8.46 -8.32
C LEU A 97 15.23 -9.33 -7.09
N VAL A 98 16.16 -10.24 -6.76
CA VAL A 98 16.00 -11.15 -5.62
C VAL A 98 15.98 -10.39 -4.29
N SER A 99 16.89 -9.43 -4.11
CA SER A 99 16.94 -8.59 -2.91
C SER A 99 15.70 -7.71 -2.78
N GLY A 100 15.24 -7.16 -3.91
CA GLY A 100 14.03 -6.36 -3.98
C GLY A 100 12.77 -7.15 -3.60
N ILE A 101 12.59 -8.35 -4.15
CA ILE A 101 11.46 -9.23 -3.80
C ILE A 101 11.51 -9.60 -2.32
N ALA A 102 12.68 -9.96 -1.77
CA ALA A 102 12.81 -10.34 -0.37
C ALA A 102 12.39 -9.20 0.59
N LEU A 103 12.85 -7.97 0.33
CA LEU A 103 12.43 -6.78 1.09
C LEU A 103 10.93 -6.50 0.91
N SER A 104 10.42 -6.64 -0.31
CA SER A 104 9.00 -6.41 -0.62
C SER A 104 8.08 -7.34 0.15
N VAL A 105 8.43 -8.63 0.26
CA VAL A 105 7.66 -9.62 1.01
C VAL A 105 7.66 -9.30 2.51
N GLY A 106 8.79 -8.84 3.05
CA GLY A 106 8.88 -8.41 4.46
C GLY A 106 7.91 -7.26 4.76
N TYR A 107 7.86 -6.26 3.90
CA TYR A 107 6.98 -5.10 4.06
C TYR A 107 5.52 -5.37 3.69
N PHE A 108 5.26 -6.35 2.82
CA PHE A 108 3.91 -6.71 2.38
C PHE A 108 3.00 -7.07 3.55
N LEU A 109 3.49 -7.86 4.52
CA LEU A 109 2.70 -8.23 5.71
C LEU A 109 2.34 -7.00 6.55
N PHE A 110 3.26 -6.06 6.73
CA PHE A 110 2.99 -4.81 7.45
C PHE A 110 1.92 -3.99 6.75
N ILE A 111 1.99 -3.87 5.42
CA ILE A 111 0.99 -3.13 4.66
C ILE A 111 -0.37 -3.80 4.66
N ILE A 112 -0.45 -5.14 4.68
CA ILE A 112 -1.74 -5.84 4.85
C ILE A 112 -2.37 -5.43 6.18
N VAL A 113 -1.63 -5.58 7.28
CA VAL A 113 -2.16 -5.28 8.62
C VAL A 113 -2.54 -3.80 8.73
N ALA A 114 -1.68 -2.90 8.23
CA ALA A 114 -1.94 -1.48 8.24
C ALA A 114 -3.15 -1.10 7.37
N GLY A 115 -3.27 -1.70 6.18
CA GLY A 115 -4.38 -1.47 5.25
C GLY A 115 -5.72 -1.94 5.81
N LEU A 116 -5.75 -3.11 6.45
CA LEU A 116 -6.93 -3.62 7.13
C LEU A 116 -7.31 -2.75 8.34
N LEU A 117 -6.34 -2.38 9.17
CA LEU A 117 -6.58 -1.54 10.34
C LEU A 117 -7.10 -0.16 9.93
N GLY A 118 -6.48 0.47 8.94
CA GLY A 118 -6.92 1.76 8.41
C GLY A 118 -8.34 1.68 7.83
N ALA A 119 -8.64 0.65 7.04
CA ALA A 119 -9.99 0.42 6.54
C ALA A 119 -11.02 0.25 7.67
N VAL A 120 -10.70 -0.53 8.71
CA VAL A 120 -11.56 -0.69 9.89
C VAL A 120 -11.79 0.64 10.61
N ILE A 121 -10.73 1.42 10.86
CA ILE A 121 -10.83 2.75 11.49
C ILE A 121 -11.73 3.65 10.64
N GLY A 122 -11.52 3.70 9.33
CA GLY A 122 -12.34 4.48 8.41
C GLY A 122 -13.82 4.07 8.45
N THR A 123 -14.10 2.77 8.47
CA THR A 123 -15.48 2.27 8.59
C THR A 123 -16.10 2.68 9.93
N ILE A 124 -15.39 2.52 11.05
CA ILE A 124 -15.89 2.95 12.37
C ILE A 124 -16.18 4.45 12.37
N LEU A 125 -15.28 5.27 11.84
CA LEU A 125 -15.49 6.71 11.75
C LEU A 125 -16.73 7.06 10.92
N ARG A 126 -16.97 6.37 9.81
CA ARG A 126 -18.16 6.62 9.00
C ARG A 126 -19.47 6.22 9.70
N GLU A 127 -19.48 5.08 10.37
CA GLU A 127 -20.71 4.54 10.99
C GLU A 127 -21.08 5.26 12.30
N PHE A 128 -20.12 5.88 12.99
CA PHE A 128 -20.30 6.42 14.34
C PHE A 128 -19.97 7.92 14.51
N ALA A 129 -19.55 8.64 13.46
CA ALA A 129 -19.36 10.09 13.48
C ALA A 129 -20.57 10.85 12.91
#